data_AF-A0A7V9L5D7-F1
#
_entry.id   AF-A0A7V9L5D7-F1
#
_cell.length_a   1.000
_cell.length_b   1.000
_cell.length_c   1.000
_cell.angle_alpha   90.00
_cell.angle_beta   90.00
_cell.angle_gamma   90.00
#
_symmetry.space_group_name_H-M   'P 1'
#
loop_
_entity.id
_entity.type
_entity.pdbx_description
1 polymer ?
#
loop_
_entity_poly.entity_id
_entity_poly.type
_entity_poly.pdbx_seq_one_letter_code
_entity_poly.pdbx_strand_id
1 'polypeptide(L)'
;MLPTLCSCCLTKPLATDRETYLKMCNGCADQYGVVPMPRSRRPPVPCRGCNGLHFVRAVPRELTNKSNSTITSPEIAPMTVTYAYRAPATTWLGTHAAQPLDAKLGFGTLEMFICKSCGLVDWFCQDPEQIPIGPSYMTEDVDYESETGPYR
;
A
#
# COMPACT_ATOMS: atom_id res chain seq x y z
N MET A 1 -6.41 26.91 24.31
CA MET A 1 -6.33 25.50 23.87
C MET A 1 -4.87 25.10 23.84
N LEU A 2 -4.50 23.97 24.45
CA LEU A 2 -3.13 23.45 24.36
C LEU A 2 -2.87 22.97 22.92
N PRO A 3 -1.66 23.18 22.37
CA PRO A 3 -1.33 22.69 21.04
C PRO A 3 -1.39 21.16 21.02
N THR A 4 -1.96 20.60 19.95
CA THR A 4 -1.92 19.14 19.74
C THR A 4 -0.50 18.73 19.39
N LEU A 5 0.05 17.75 20.11
CA LEU A 5 1.39 17.24 19.90
C LEU A 5 1.39 16.05 18.93
N CYS A 6 2.52 15.85 18.26
CA CYS A 6 2.77 14.67 17.43
C CYS A 6 2.58 13.37 18.22
N SER A 7 1.71 12.48 17.72
CA SER A 7 1.42 11.18 18.34
C SER A 7 2.63 10.23 18.42
N CYS A 8 3.67 10.48 17.62
CA CYS A 8 4.87 9.65 17.58
C CYS A 8 5.98 10.16 18.51
N CYS A 9 6.38 11.43 18.38
CA CYS A 9 7.51 11.96 19.16
C CYS A 9 7.09 12.68 20.45
N LEU A 10 5.78 12.93 20.63
CA LEU A 10 5.16 13.54 21.83
C LEU A 10 5.75 14.89 22.25
N THR A 11 6.53 15.55 21.38
CA THR A 11 7.34 16.74 21.71
C THR A 11 7.10 17.89 20.75
N LYS A 12 6.85 17.61 19.47
CA LYS A 12 6.61 18.64 18.46
C LYS A 12 5.12 19.01 18.39
N PRO A 13 4.76 20.30 18.51
CA PRO A 13 3.43 20.78 18.13
C PRO A 13 3.16 20.54 16.64
N LEU A 14 1.91 20.23 16.30
CA LEU A 14 1.45 20.11 14.91
C LEU A 14 1.10 21.52 14.40
N ALA A 15 1.78 21.96 13.33
CA ALA A 15 1.72 23.35 12.87
C ALA A 15 1.03 23.52 11.51
N THR A 16 0.81 22.42 10.79
CA THR A 16 0.20 22.43 9.45
C THR A 16 -1.08 21.60 9.41
N ASP A 17 -1.95 21.87 8.43
CA ASP A 17 -3.17 21.08 8.19
C ASP A 17 -2.85 19.60 7.92
N ARG A 18 -1.77 19.34 7.17
CA ARG A 18 -1.28 17.98 6.91
C ARG A 18 -0.90 17.27 8.21
N GLU A 19 -0.09 17.91 9.05
CA GLU A 19 0.35 17.33 10.32
C GLU A 19 -0.83 17.10 11.27
N THR A 20 -1.79 18.02 11.30
CA THR A 20 -3.01 17.92 12.08
C THR A 20 -3.88 16.75 11.60
N TYR A 21 -4.06 16.62 10.28
CA TYR A 21 -4.78 15.52 9.65
C TYR A 21 -4.14 14.15 9.96
N LEU A 22 -2.82 14.05 9.84
CA LEU A 22 -2.05 12.83 10.13
C LEU A 22 -1.85 12.56 11.63
N LYS A 23 -2.13 13.56 12.49
CA LYS A 23 -1.80 13.58 13.93
C LYS A 23 -0.32 13.30 14.21
N MET A 24 0.55 13.69 13.29
CA MET A 24 1.97 13.37 13.30
C MET A 24 2.77 14.48 12.61
N CYS A 25 3.95 14.83 13.15
CA CYS A 25 4.82 15.81 12.52
C CYS A 25 5.45 15.23 11.24
N ASN A 26 5.83 16.09 10.29
CA ASN A 26 6.35 15.63 8.99
C ASN A 26 7.56 14.69 9.11
N GLY A 27 8.50 14.99 10.02
CA GLY A 27 9.69 14.14 10.20
C GLY A 27 9.37 12.71 10.66
N CYS A 28 8.39 12.55 11.57
CA CYS A 28 7.92 11.22 11.95
C CYS A 28 7.10 10.60 10.81
N ALA A 29 6.23 11.36 10.14
CA ALA A 29 5.44 10.85 9.03
C ALA A 29 6.33 10.26 7.92
N ASP A 30 7.41 10.96 7.56
CA ASP A 30 8.37 10.50 6.55
C ASP A 30 9.11 9.24 7.02
N GLN A 31 9.57 9.22 8.27
CA GLN A 31 10.27 8.07 8.85
C GLN A 31 9.40 6.80 8.88
N TYR A 32 8.10 6.93 9.15
CA TYR A 32 7.18 5.81 9.26
C TYR A 32 6.40 5.52 7.97
N GLY A 33 6.69 6.22 6.87
CA GLY A 33 5.97 6.08 5.60
C GLY A 33 4.46 6.37 5.75
N VAL A 34 4.10 7.33 6.61
CA VAL A 34 2.71 7.72 6.83
C VAL A 34 2.27 8.61 5.67
N VAL A 35 1.33 8.08 4.88
CA VAL A 35 0.70 8.80 3.78
C VAL A 35 -0.71 9.24 4.17
N PRO A 36 -1.25 10.31 3.57
CA PRO A 36 -2.67 10.57 3.63
C PRO A 36 -3.45 9.35 3.13
N MET A 37 -4.31 8.80 3.99
CA MET A 37 -5.12 7.63 3.61
C MET A 37 -6.02 8.01 2.43
N PRO A 38 -6.05 7.24 1.33
CA PRO A 38 -6.94 7.51 0.21
C PRO A 38 -8.41 7.29 0.63
N ARG A 39 -9.37 7.56 -0.25
CA ARG A 39 -10.78 7.27 0.04
C ARG A 39 -11.02 5.77 0.17
N SER A 40 -11.86 5.37 1.12
CA SER A 40 -12.21 3.96 1.30
C SER A 40 -12.93 3.43 0.07
N ARG A 41 -12.45 2.31 -0.50
CA ARG A 41 -13.14 1.58 -1.58
C ARG A 41 -14.06 0.47 -1.06
N ARG A 42 -13.95 0.10 0.23
CA ARG A 42 -14.84 -0.90 0.82
C ARG A 42 -16.30 -0.46 0.72
N PRO A 43 -17.20 -1.27 0.12
CA PRO A 43 -18.63 -1.02 0.16
C PRO A 43 -19.15 -0.97 1.60
N PRO A 44 -20.17 -0.16 1.91
CA PRO A 44 -20.72 -0.03 3.26
C PRO A 44 -21.60 -1.23 3.66
N VAL A 45 -21.08 -2.46 3.51
CA VAL A 45 -21.77 -3.71 3.85
C VAL A 45 -21.28 -4.26 5.20
N PRO A 46 -22.08 -5.07 5.90
CA PRO A 46 -21.65 -5.73 7.14
C PRO A 46 -20.51 -6.75 6.93
N CYS A 47 -19.91 -7.21 8.03
CA CYS A 47 -18.92 -8.28 7.99
C CYS A 47 -19.58 -9.60 7.56
N ARG A 48 -19.05 -10.26 6.52
CA ARG A 48 -19.57 -11.56 6.04
C ARG A 48 -19.47 -12.70 7.06
N GLY A 49 -18.61 -12.57 8.07
CA GLY A 49 -18.43 -13.60 9.12
C GLY A 49 -19.38 -13.45 10.31
N CYS A 50 -19.77 -12.23 10.70
CA CYS A 50 -20.54 -12.00 11.93
C CYS A 50 -21.57 -10.86 11.86
N ASN A 51 -21.78 -10.25 10.69
CA ASN A 51 -22.64 -9.08 10.49
C ASN A 51 -22.26 -7.82 11.29
N GLY A 52 -21.05 -7.76 11.88
CA GLY A 52 -20.54 -6.56 12.54
C GLY A 52 -20.33 -5.38 11.58
N LEU A 53 -20.51 -4.15 12.08
CA LEU A 53 -20.40 -2.90 11.31
C LEU A 53 -19.13 -2.08 11.62
N HIS A 54 -18.29 -2.55 12.53
CA HIS A 54 -17.09 -1.83 12.98
C HIS A 54 -15.82 -2.52 12.48
N PHE A 55 -14.97 -1.75 11.79
CA PHE A 55 -13.75 -2.24 11.17
C PHE A 55 -12.55 -1.36 11.51
N VAL A 56 -11.38 -1.98 11.62
CA VAL A 56 -10.10 -1.29 11.51
C VAL A 56 -9.70 -1.28 10.05
N ARG A 57 -9.54 -0.10 9.45
CA ARG A 57 -8.96 0.06 8.11
C ARG A 57 -7.46 0.22 8.24
N ALA A 58 -6.69 -0.50 7.44
CA ALA A 58 -5.25 -0.31 7.33
C ALA A 58 -4.79 -0.36 5.87
N VAL A 59 -3.80 0.47 5.53
CA VAL A 59 -2.97 0.30 4.34
C VAL A 59 -1.72 -0.44 4.83
N PRO A 60 -1.57 -1.74 4.52
CA PRO A 60 -0.38 -2.47 4.90
C PRO A 60 0.83 -1.86 4.20
N ARG A 61 1.96 -1.90 4.90
CA ARG A 61 3.21 -1.32 4.45
C ARG A 61 4.27 -2.39 4.45
N GLU A 62 5.10 -2.38 3.43
CA GLU A 62 6.27 -3.25 3.34
C GLU A 62 7.54 -2.44 3.60
N LEU A 63 8.52 -3.12 4.21
CA LEU A 63 9.86 -2.59 4.40
C LEU A 63 10.69 -3.01 3.18
N THR A 64 10.99 -2.04 2.32
CA THR A 64 11.82 -2.25 1.12
C THR A 64 13.21 -1.65 1.35
N ASN A 65 14.23 -2.25 0.74
CA ASN A 65 15.57 -1.69 0.78
C ASN A 65 15.80 -0.89 -0.49
N LYS A 66 16.05 0.42 -0.36
CA LYS A 66 16.47 1.22 -1.50
C LYS A 66 17.91 0.86 -1.86
N SER A 67 18.07 0.04 -2.89
CA SER A 67 19.38 -0.30 -3.46
C SER A 67 19.80 0.78 -4.47
N ASN A 68 20.06 1.98 -3.97
CA ASN A 68 20.84 2.94 -4.74
C ASN A 68 22.26 2.89 -4.16
N SER A 69 23.22 2.55 -5.02
CA SER A 69 24.64 2.33 -4.72
C SER A 69 25.16 3.19 -3.56
N THR A 70 25.83 2.51 -2.61
CA THR A 70 26.53 2.91 -1.38
C THR A 70 25.78 3.10 -0.05
N ILE A 71 24.46 3.33 0.00
CA ILE A 71 23.74 3.40 1.30
C ILE A 71 22.37 2.72 1.20
N THR A 72 22.21 1.59 1.90
CA THR A 72 20.91 0.93 2.08
C THR A 72 20.11 1.68 3.14
N SER A 73 19.22 2.58 2.73
CA SER A 73 18.21 3.14 3.62
C SER A 73 16.93 2.30 3.54
N PRO A 74 16.38 1.81 4.66
CA PRO A 74 15.06 1.19 4.64
C PRO A 74 14.01 2.21 4.20
N GLU A 75 13.15 1.82 3.27
CA GLU A 75 12.01 2.59 2.79
C GLU A 75 10.72 1.84 3.14
N ILE A 76 9.83 2.50 3.88
CA ILE A 76 8.51 1.96 4.22
C ILE A 76 7.53 2.50 3.17
N ALA A 77 6.96 1.61 2.38
CA ALA A 77 6.01 1.95 1.33
C ALA A 77 4.68 1.20 1.49
N PRO A 78 3.54 1.77 1.05
CA PRO A 78 2.30 1.01 0.91
C PRO A 78 2.49 -0.23 0.04
N MET A 79 1.90 -1.35 0.43
CA MET A 79 1.86 -2.54 -0.43
C MET A 79 0.94 -2.28 -1.62
N THR A 80 1.35 -2.76 -2.79
CA THR A 80 0.61 -2.64 -4.05
C THR A 80 0.46 -4.01 -4.72
N VAL A 81 -0.47 -4.15 -5.67
CA VAL A 81 -0.71 -5.42 -6.40
C VAL A 81 0.51 -5.80 -7.24
N THR A 82 1.08 -4.83 -7.94
CA THR A 82 2.26 -5.03 -8.80
C THR A 82 3.05 -3.73 -8.93
N TYR A 83 4.27 -3.80 -9.46
CA TYR A 83 5.17 -2.66 -9.64
C TYR A 83 5.43 -2.38 -11.11
N ALA A 84 5.73 -1.13 -11.44
CA ALA A 84 6.21 -0.76 -12.76
C ALA A 84 7.45 -1.57 -13.14
N TYR A 85 7.33 -2.33 -14.23
CA TYR A 85 8.48 -3.02 -14.81
C TYR A 85 9.55 -2.01 -15.22
N ARG A 86 10.77 -2.21 -14.74
CA ARG A 86 11.95 -1.50 -15.24
C ARG A 86 12.82 -2.50 -15.98
N ALA A 87 12.95 -2.29 -17.29
CA ALA A 87 13.86 -3.07 -18.10
C ALA A 87 15.28 -2.98 -17.49
N PRO A 88 16.02 -4.10 -17.44
CA PRO A 88 17.41 -4.08 -16.99
C PRO A 88 18.18 -3.05 -17.83
N ALA A 89 18.89 -2.13 -17.16
CA ALA A 89 19.81 -1.27 -17.89
C ALA A 89 20.88 -2.17 -18.50
N THR A 90 21.04 -2.13 -19.82
CA THR A 90 22.19 -2.77 -20.48
C THR A 90 23.45 -2.09 -19.97
N THR A 91 24.17 -2.74 -19.07
CA THR A 91 25.53 -2.34 -18.75
C THR A 91 26.40 -2.63 -19.97
N TRP A 92 27.45 -1.83 -20.17
CA TRP A 92 28.42 -1.99 -21.26
C TRP A 92 29.11 -3.37 -21.27
N LEU A 93 28.97 -4.15 -20.19
CA LEU A 93 29.54 -5.48 -19.99
C LEU A 93 28.53 -6.63 -20.23
N GLY A 94 27.33 -6.35 -20.75
CA GLY A 94 26.36 -7.40 -21.10
C GLY A 94 25.73 -8.13 -19.91
N THR A 95 25.85 -7.61 -18.70
CA THR A 95 25.19 -8.18 -17.52
C THR A 95 23.77 -7.63 -17.41
N HIS A 96 22.77 -8.50 -17.57
CA HIS A 96 21.38 -8.19 -17.26
C HIS A 96 21.17 -8.23 -15.75
N ALA A 97 21.36 -7.10 -15.08
CA ALA A 97 20.93 -6.95 -13.70
C ALA A 97 19.46 -6.51 -13.69
N ALA A 98 18.57 -7.31 -13.10
CA ALA A 98 17.22 -6.86 -12.81
C ALA A 98 17.32 -5.59 -11.96
N GLN A 99 16.69 -4.50 -12.41
CA GLN A 99 16.65 -3.29 -11.60
C GLN A 99 15.79 -3.55 -10.36
N PRO A 100 16.19 -3.03 -9.18
CA PRO A 100 15.34 -3.10 -8.00
C PRO A 100 14.00 -2.43 -8.29
N LEU A 101 12.92 -3.03 -7.78
CA LEU A 101 11.58 -2.45 -7.87
C LEU A 101 11.56 -1.10 -7.15
N ASP A 102 10.93 -0.11 -7.77
CA ASP A 102 10.70 1.19 -7.14
C ASP A 102 9.36 1.13 -6.43
N ALA A 103 9.39 1.09 -5.09
CA ALA A 103 8.21 1.00 -4.25
C ALA A 103 7.22 2.17 -4.44
N LYS A 104 7.67 3.28 -5.06
CA LYS A 104 6.82 4.44 -5.39
C LYS A 104 6.06 4.28 -6.71
N LEU A 105 6.42 3.30 -7.53
CA LEU A 105 5.79 3.01 -8.81
C LEU A 105 4.93 1.75 -8.75
N GLY A 106 4.20 1.58 -7.65
CA GLY A 106 3.24 0.50 -7.48
C GLY A 106 1.88 0.81 -8.12
N PHE A 107 1.22 -0.22 -8.64
CA PHE A 107 -0.15 -0.18 -9.16
C PHE A 107 -1.07 -0.94 -8.21
N GLY A 108 -2.24 -0.37 -7.95
CA GLY A 108 -3.25 -1.01 -7.12
C GLY A 108 -2.86 -1.06 -5.63
N THR A 109 -2.85 0.09 -4.94
CA THR A 109 -2.53 0.10 -3.49
C THR A 109 -3.51 -0.77 -2.72
N LEU A 110 -2.99 -1.66 -1.89
CA LEU A 110 -3.79 -2.60 -1.10
C LEU A 110 -4.33 -1.94 0.17
N GLU A 111 -5.53 -2.33 0.55
CA GLU A 111 -6.16 -1.96 1.82
C GLU A 111 -6.78 -3.18 2.48
N MET A 112 -6.72 -3.23 3.81
CA MET A 112 -7.36 -4.25 4.60
C MET A 112 -8.39 -3.64 5.56
N PHE A 113 -9.49 -4.37 5.74
CA PHE A 113 -10.50 -4.09 6.74
C PHE A 113 -10.62 -5.28 7.67
N ILE A 114 -10.33 -5.05 8.95
CA ILE A 114 -10.35 -6.07 9.99
C ILE A 114 -11.60 -5.86 10.84
N CYS A 115 -12.51 -6.82 10.84
CA CYS A 115 -13.72 -6.75 11.65
C CYS A 115 -13.38 -6.74 13.14
N LYS A 116 -13.82 -5.71 13.87
CA LYS A 116 -13.55 -5.61 15.32
C LYS A 116 -14.25 -6.68 16.16
N SER A 117 -15.31 -7.30 15.63
CA SER A 117 -16.11 -8.29 16.37
C SER A 117 -15.60 -9.72 16.22
N CYS A 118 -15.16 -10.12 15.02
CA CYS A 118 -14.74 -11.50 14.75
C CYS A 118 -13.32 -11.64 14.18
N GLY A 119 -12.61 -10.55 13.90
CA GLY A 119 -11.25 -10.58 13.37
C GLY A 119 -11.14 -10.91 11.88
N LEU A 120 -12.25 -11.15 11.18
CA LEU A 120 -12.24 -11.40 9.73
C LEU A 120 -11.56 -10.25 8.98
N VAL A 121 -10.69 -10.61 8.02
CA VAL A 121 -9.94 -9.68 7.17
C VAL A 121 -10.49 -9.73 5.76
N ASP A 122 -10.86 -8.56 5.22
CA ASP A 122 -11.18 -8.37 3.81
C ASP A 122 -10.15 -7.44 3.17
N TRP A 123 -9.69 -7.82 1.98
CA TRP A 123 -8.73 -7.04 1.18
C TRP A 123 -9.44 -6.31 0.05
N PHE A 124 -9.01 -5.07 -0.19
CA PHE A 124 -9.49 -4.21 -1.26
C PHE A 124 -8.28 -3.61 -1.99
N CYS A 125 -8.49 -3.25 -3.25
CA CYS A 125 -7.50 -2.57 -4.07
C CYS A 125 -8.00 -1.16 -4.42
N GLN A 126 -7.11 -0.18 -4.33
CA GLN A 126 -7.34 1.17 -4.84
C GLN A 126 -7.11 1.19 -6.35
N ASP A 127 -8.02 1.82 -7.08
CA ASP A 127 -7.92 2.04 -8.53
C ASP A 127 -7.61 0.76 -9.33
N PRO A 128 -8.41 -0.32 -9.17
CA PRO A 128 -8.17 -1.60 -9.84
C PRO A 128 -8.10 -1.47 -11.36
N GLU A 129 -8.79 -0.50 -11.94
CA GLU A 129 -8.78 -0.17 -13.38
C GLU A 129 -7.40 0.29 -13.91
N GLN A 130 -6.47 0.66 -13.03
CA GLN A 130 -5.12 1.09 -13.41
C GLN A 130 -4.09 -0.03 -13.34
N ILE A 131 -4.48 -1.23 -12.90
CA ILE A 131 -3.56 -2.37 -12.81
C ILE A 131 -3.23 -2.83 -14.24
N PRO A 132 -1.96 -2.75 -14.68
CA PRO A 132 -1.59 -3.24 -16.00
C PRO A 132 -1.73 -4.76 -16.04
N ILE A 133 -2.23 -5.27 -17.16
CA ILE A 133 -2.36 -6.71 -17.42
C ILE A 133 -1.20 -7.15 -18.32
N GLY A 134 -0.45 -8.15 -17.89
CA GLY A 134 0.49 -8.85 -18.75
C GLY A 134 1.67 -9.48 -18.01
N PRO A 135 2.44 -10.35 -18.69
CA PRO A 135 3.53 -11.11 -18.08
C PRO A 135 4.61 -10.25 -17.43
N SER A 136 4.89 -9.06 -17.95
CA SER A 136 5.88 -8.13 -17.37
C SER A 136 5.50 -7.62 -15.98
N TYR A 137 4.22 -7.73 -15.62
CA TYR A 137 3.66 -7.30 -14.34
C TYR A 137 3.20 -8.48 -13.48
N MET A 138 3.35 -9.72 -13.98
CA MET A 138 2.84 -10.95 -13.35
C MET A 138 1.33 -10.87 -13.06
N THR A 139 0.58 -10.24 -13.97
CA THR A 139 -0.88 -10.08 -13.91
C THR A 139 -1.51 -10.67 -15.14
N GLU A 140 -2.70 -11.24 -14.97
CA GLU A 140 -3.56 -11.74 -16.06
C GLU A 140 -5.00 -11.30 -15.82
N ASP A 141 -5.76 -11.17 -16.89
CA ASP A 141 -7.20 -10.93 -16.83
C ASP A 141 -7.91 -12.28 -16.83
N VAL A 142 -8.78 -12.51 -15.84
CA VAL A 142 -9.49 -13.78 -15.66
C VAL A 142 -11.00 -13.50 -15.63
N ASP A 143 -11.69 -13.93 -16.69
CA ASP A 143 -13.13 -13.79 -16.84
C ASP A 143 -13.85 -15.13 -16.62
N TYR A 144 -14.55 -15.23 -15.50
CA TYR A 144 -15.33 -16.41 -15.11
C TYR A 144 -16.76 -16.41 -15.67
N GLU A 145 -17.21 -15.35 -16.37
CA GLU A 145 -18.59 -15.29 -16.92
C GLU A 145 -18.82 -16.36 -18.01
N SER A 146 -17.74 -16.88 -18.62
CA SER A 146 -17.80 -17.91 -19.67
C SER A 146 -17.56 -19.35 -19.18
N GLU A 147 -17.19 -19.55 -17.91
CA GLU A 147 -16.91 -20.88 -17.37
C GLU A 147 -18.15 -21.48 -16.68
N THR A 148 -18.96 -22.24 -17.42
CA THR A 148 -19.68 -23.37 -16.81
C THR A 148 -18.67 -24.51 -16.60
N GLY A 149 -17.81 -24.37 -15.60
CA GLY A 149 -16.65 -25.24 -15.39
C GLY A 149 -16.53 -25.75 -13.96
N PRO A 150 -16.42 -27.07 -13.72
CA PRO A 150 -16.45 -27.68 -12.39
C PRO A 150 -15.04 -27.84 -11.81
N TYR A 151 -14.30 -26.75 -11.66
CA TYR A 151 -13.03 -26.76 -10.93
C TYR A 151 -13.17 -26.04 -9.58
N ARG A 152 -12.67 -26.59 -8.48
CA ARG A 152 -12.49 -27.99 -8.02
C ARG A 152 -12.04 -27.93 -6.57
#